data_AF-A0A845SSP1-F1
#
_entry.id   AF-A0A845SSP1-F1
#
_cell.length_a   1.000
_cell.length_b   1.000
_cell.length_c   1.000
_cell.angle_alpha   90.00
_cell.angle_beta   90.00
_cell.angle_gamma   90.00
#
_symmetry.space_group_name_H-M   'P 1'
#
loop_
_entity.id
_entity.type
_entity.pdbx_description
1 polymer ?
#
loop_
_entity_poly.entity_id
_entity_poly.type
_entity_poly.pdbx_seq_one_letter_code
_entity_poly.pdbx_strand_id
1 'polypeptide(L)'
;MKQKNHALPNEVSTLQTLVAQQQATIASLHDDLNARKSEIDRLLAQLATLRRLYFGRSPEKAERQIVQLEHRLEELLTEDKVQSAPVDGPAMLPALRPSPVRRPLPSHLPREERCLEPREPACPDCGGDLKPLGEDVREQLELIKSAFKVIKTRRTKKACARCDVIVQAPAPSRPIERGIAGPGLLARVMTAKYAEHVRREVA
;
A
#
# COMPACT_ATOMS: atom_id res chain seq x y z
N MET A 1 33.34 29.48 -27.84
CA MET A 1 32.78 29.33 -29.20
C MET A 1 31.89 30.53 -29.49
N LYS A 2 32.16 31.25 -30.58
CA LYS A 2 31.53 32.54 -30.92
C LYS A 2 30.05 32.33 -31.27
N GLN A 3 29.13 32.98 -30.54
CA GLN A 3 27.74 33.13 -30.96
C GLN A 3 27.72 33.93 -32.27
N LYS A 4 27.35 33.27 -33.37
CA LYS A 4 26.99 33.97 -34.60
C LYS A 4 25.60 34.59 -34.36
N ASN A 5 25.57 35.88 -34.07
CA ASN A 5 24.33 36.66 -34.16
C ASN A 5 23.87 36.58 -35.63
N HIS A 6 22.82 35.80 -35.90
CA HIS A 6 22.10 35.85 -37.16
C HIS A 6 21.44 37.22 -37.22
N ALA A 7 21.98 38.11 -38.07
CA ALA A 7 21.32 39.37 -38.38
C ALA A 7 19.96 39.04 -38.99
N LEU A 8 18.90 39.39 -38.26
CA LEU A 8 17.52 39.22 -38.72
C LEU A 8 17.31 40.10 -39.96
N PRO A 9 16.64 39.60 -41.00
CA PRO A 9 16.27 40.41 -42.15
C PRO A 9 15.48 41.67 -41.70
N ASN A 10 15.87 42.86 -42.18
CA ASN A 10 15.22 44.14 -41.77
C ASN A 10 13.90 44.42 -42.51
N GLU A 11 13.50 43.57 -43.47
CA GLU A 11 12.25 43.74 -44.21
C GLU A 11 11.07 43.10 -43.45
N VAL A 12 10.05 43.91 -43.15
CA VAL A 12 8.88 43.51 -42.34
C VAL A 12 8.17 42.29 -42.93
N SER A 13 8.07 42.18 -44.26
CA SER A 13 7.44 41.04 -44.95
C SER A 13 8.20 39.72 -44.77
N THR A 14 9.53 39.77 -44.76
CA THR A 14 10.40 38.61 -44.54
C THR A 14 10.39 38.15 -43.08
N LEU A 15 10.27 39.09 -42.14
CA LEU A 15 10.07 38.76 -40.72
C LEU A 15 8.71 38.13 -40.46
N GLN A 16 7.65 38.61 -41.12
CA GLN A 16 6.31 38.05 -40.99
C GLN A 16 6.23 36.60 -41.49
N THR A 17 6.86 36.29 -42.63
CA THR A 17 6.93 34.91 -43.14
C THR A 17 7.75 34.01 -42.21
N LEU A 18 8.86 34.51 -41.67
CA LEU A 18 9.71 33.76 -40.74
C LEU A 18 8.99 33.48 -39.41
N VAL A 19 8.25 34.45 -38.87
CA VAL A 19 7.42 34.28 -37.67
C VAL A 19 6.30 33.28 -37.92
N ALA A 20 5.62 33.33 -39.06
CA ALA A 20 4.58 32.36 -39.42
C ALA A 20 5.15 30.93 -39.54
N GLN A 21 6.33 30.79 -40.14
CA GLN A 21 7.03 29.51 -40.24
C GLN A 21 7.44 28.98 -38.86
N GLN A 22 7.96 29.85 -37.99
CA GLN A 22 8.30 29.49 -36.61
C GLN A 22 7.07 29.06 -35.81
N GLN A 23 5.96 29.80 -35.93
CA GLN A 23 4.69 29.44 -35.28
C GLN A 23 4.17 28.08 -35.75
N ALA A 24 4.27 27.78 -37.05
CA ALA A 24 3.91 26.46 -37.57
C ALA A 24 4.80 25.35 -37.01
N THR A 25 6.12 25.56 -36.90
CA THR A 25 7.02 24.57 -36.28
C THR A 25 6.75 24.40 -34.78
N ILE A 26 6.45 25.48 -34.06
CA ILE A 26 6.11 25.42 -32.63
C ILE A 26 4.79 24.66 -32.41
N ALA A 27 3.80 24.85 -33.28
CA ALA A 27 2.54 24.10 -33.22
C ALA A 27 2.78 22.60 -33.42
N SER A 28 3.52 22.22 -34.47
CA SER A 28 3.87 20.81 -34.74
C SER A 28 4.61 20.16 -33.57
N LEU A 29 5.59 20.85 -32.98
CA LEU A 29 6.35 20.32 -31.85
C LEU A 29 5.49 20.18 -30.58
N HIS A 30 4.54 21.10 -30.36
CA HIS A 30 3.59 20.97 -29.26
C HIS A 30 2.67 19.77 -29.43
N ASP A 31 2.19 19.51 -30.65
CA ASP A 31 1.35 18.35 -30.94
C ASP A 31 2.12 17.03 -30.70
N ASP A 32 3.38 16.95 -31.12
CA ASP A 32 4.26 15.80 -30.86
C ASP A 32 4.52 15.60 -29.37
N LEU A 33 4.78 16.67 -28.63
CA LEU A 33 4.97 16.62 -27.17
C LEU A 33 3.69 16.13 -26.46
N ASN A 34 2.52 16.60 -26.89
CA ASN A 34 1.24 16.17 -26.32
C ASN A 34 0.97 14.69 -26.62
N ALA A 35 1.26 14.24 -27.85
CA ALA A 35 1.15 12.83 -28.21
C ALA A 35 2.07 11.94 -27.35
N ARG A 36 3.34 12.33 -27.19
CA ARG A 36 4.31 11.61 -26.33
C ARG A 36 3.86 11.56 -24.87
N LYS A 37 3.41 12.69 -24.31
CA LYS A 37 2.87 12.74 -22.93
C LYS A 37 1.69 11.79 -22.74
N SER A 38 0.76 11.76 -23.70
CA SER A 38 -0.40 10.88 -23.63
C SER A 38 -0.01 9.39 -23.64
N GLU A 39 1.03 9.02 -24.40
CA GLU A 39 1.55 7.65 -24.41
C GLU A 39 2.26 7.30 -23.10
N ILE A 40 3.04 8.23 -22.53
CA ILE A 40 3.66 8.07 -21.20
C ILE A 40 2.58 7.81 -20.14
N ASP A 41 1.53 8.63 -20.10
CA ASP A 41 0.43 8.49 -19.15
C ASP A 41 -0.28 7.13 -19.30
N ARG A 42 -0.51 6.70 -20.54
CA ARG A 42 -1.09 5.40 -20.86
C ARG A 42 -0.21 4.24 -20.37
N LEU A 43 1.10 4.27 -20.63
CA LEU A 43 2.04 3.22 -20.21
C LEU A 43 2.18 3.17 -18.68
N LEU A 44 2.24 4.33 -18.01
CA LEU A 44 2.24 4.42 -16.55
C LEU A 44 0.97 3.82 -15.93
N ALA A 45 -0.20 4.10 -16.52
CA ALA A 45 -1.46 3.50 -16.07
C ALA A 45 -1.48 1.97 -16.24
N GLN A 46 -0.94 1.45 -17.34
CA GLN A 46 -0.79 0.00 -17.55
C GLN A 46 0.15 -0.63 -16.52
N LEU A 47 1.32 -0.03 -16.27
CA LEU A 47 2.25 -0.50 -15.25
C LEU A 47 1.65 -0.48 -13.85
N ALA A 48 0.93 0.58 -13.49
CA ALA A 48 0.26 0.67 -12.20
C ALA A 48 -0.78 -0.45 -12.04
N THR A 49 -1.53 -0.75 -13.11
CA THR A 49 -2.52 -1.83 -13.12
C THR A 49 -1.85 -3.19 -12.97
N LEU A 50 -0.80 -3.49 -13.74
CA LEU A 50 -0.05 -4.74 -13.66
C LEU A 50 0.60 -4.91 -12.28
N ARG A 51 1.29 -3.89 -11.76
CA ARG A 51 1.91 -3.94 -10.43
C ARG A 51 0.88 -4.19 -9.33
N ARG A 52 -0.33 -3.61 -9.43
CA ARG A 52 -1.42 -3.86 -8.47
C ARG A 52 -1.98 -5.28 -8.58
N LEU A 53 -2.15 -5.80 -9.80
CA LEU A 53 -2.71 -7.14 -10.04
C LEU A 53 -1.76 -8.26 -9.58
N TYR A 54 -0.44 -8.04 -9.67
CA TYR A 54 0.56 -9.09 -9.49
C TYR A 54 1.41 -8.97 -8.22
N PHE A 55 1.02 -8.13 -7.26
CA PHE A 55 1.70 -8.05 -5.96
C PHE A 55 1.63 -9.40 -5.23
N GLY A 56 2.76 -10.12 -5.13
CA GLY A 56 2.92 -11.34 -4.32
C GLY A 56 2.79 -12.70 -5.05
N ARG A 57 2.70 -12.71 -6.38
CA ARG A 57 2.84 -13.91 -7.23
C ARG A 57 3.66 -13.49 -8.45
N SER A 58 4.78 -14.15 -8.73
CA SER A 58 5.52 -13.98 -9.99
C SER A 58 4.95 -14.94 -11.04
N PRO A 59 4.16 -14.47 -12.02
CA PRO A 59 4.13 -15.11 -13.32
C PRO A 59 5.25 -14.47 -14.15
N GLU A 60 6.29 -15.23 -14.47
CA GLU A 60 7.46 -14.80 -15.26
C GLU A 60 7.09 -13.99 -16.52
N LYS A 61 5.91 -14.24 -17.11
CA LYS A 61 5.38 -13.51 -18.26
C LYS A 61 5.05 -12.03 -17.95
N ALA A 62 4.54 -11.73 -16.76
CA ALA A 62 4.24 -10.37 -16.33
C ALA A 62 5.52 -9.60 -15.98
N GLU A 63 6.52 -10.27 -15.41
CA GLU A 63 7.85 -9.67 -15.17
C GLU A 63 8.50 -9.25 -16.48
N ARG A 64 8.47 -10.11 -17.51
CA ARG A 64 8.97 -9.77 -18.85
C ARG A 64 8.24 -8.56 -19.45
N GLN A 65 6.92 -8.46 -19.27
CA GLN A 65 6.14 -7.31 -19.74
C GLN A 65 6.48 -6.03 -18.97
N ILE A 66 6.70 -6.11 -17.66
CA ILE A 66 7.12 -4.96 -16.84
C ILE A 66 8.48 -4.45 -17.30
N VAL A 67 9.47 -5.33 -17.45
CA VAL A 67 10.82 -4.97 -17.92
C VAL A 67 10.77 -4.33 -19.30
N GLN A 68 9.96 -4.87 -20.22
CA GLN A 68 9.81 -4.30 -21.56
C GLN A 68 9.18 -2.89 -21.54
N LEU A 69 8.18 -2.67 -20.69
CA LEU A 69 7.52 -1.37 -20.54
C LEU A 69 8.44 -0.35 -19.84
N GLU A 70 9.24 -0.78 -18.87
CA GLU A 70 10.23 0.04 -18.19
C GLU A 70 11.33 0.52 -19.15
N HIS A 71 11.86 -0.39 -19.98
CA HIS A 71 12.84 -0.03 -21.01
C HIS A 71 12.28 1.01 -21.99
N ARG A 72 11.05 0.82 -22.47
CA ARG A 72 10.39 1.76 -23.38
C ARG A 72 10.14 3.13 -22.75
N LEU A 73 9.86 3.17 -21.44
CA LEU A 73 9.77 4.42 -20.68
C LEU A 73 11.13 5.11 -20.55
N GLU A 74 12.20 4.37 -20.30
CA GLU A 74 13.55 4.92 -20.24
C GLU A 74 13.97 5.53 -21.58
N GLU A 75 13.66 4.89 -22.70
CA GLU A 75 13.89 5.43 -24.05
C GLU A 75 13.15 6.77 -24.25
N LEU A 76 11.85 6.82 -23.95
CA LEU A 76 11.06 8.05 -24.10
C LEU A 76 11.52 9.17 -23.17
N LEU A 77 11.86 8.84 -21.92
CA LEU A 77 12.35 9.84 -20.95
C LEU A 77 13.75 10.33 -21.27
N THR A 78 14.61 9.50 -21.88
CA THR A 78 15.94 9.93 -22.33
C THR A 78 15.84 10.82 -23.58
N GLU A 79 14.91 10.52 -24.50
CA GLU A 79 14.59 11.41 -25.63
C GLU A 79 14.08 12.79 -25.17
N ASP A 80 13.19 12.83 -24.17
CA ASP A 80 12.66 14.09 -23.64
C ASP A 80 13.71 14.89 -22.84
N LYS A 81 14.61 14.20 -22.11
CA LYS A 81 15.71 14.85 -21.34
C LYS A 81 16.75 15.52 -22.23
N VAL A 82 16.90 15.12 -23.48
CA VAL A 82 17.78 15.81 -24.45
C VAL A 82 17.20 17.17 -24.85
N GLN A 83 15.91 17.45 -24.59
CA GLN A 83 15.22 18.68 -25.01
C GLN A 83 14.85 19.65 -23.88
N SER A 84 15.03 19.30 -22.61
CA SER A 84 14.67 20.17 -21.48
C SER A 84 15.81 20.34 -20.48
N ALA A 85 16.22 21.59 -20.23
CA ALA A 85 17.07 21.93 -19.10
C ALA A 85 16.33 21.68 -17.77
N PRO A 86 17.01 21.19 -16.71
CA PRO A 86 16.37 20.92 -15.43
C PRO A 86 16.00 22.24 -14.73
N VAL A 87 14.75 22.34 -14.26
CA VAL A 87 14.34 23.37 -13.31
C VAL A 87 14.23 22.70 -11.95
N ASP A 88 15.19 23.00 -11.07
CA ASP A 88 15.19 22.53 -9.68
C ASP A 88 14.10 23.26 -8.90
N GLY A 89 12.98 22.57 -8.66
CA GLY A 89 11.98 22.97 -7.69
C GLY A 89 12.38 22.52 -6.28
N PRO A 90 12.14 23.34 -5.24
CA PRO A 90 12.51 22.98 -3.88
C PRO A 90 11.68 21.78 -3.39
N ALA A 91 12.39 20.76 -2.88
CA ALA A 91 11.80 19.58 -2.28
C ALA A 91 10.98 19.94 -1.04
N MET A 92 9.66 19.85 -1.16
CA MET A 92 8.74 19.90 -0.02
C MET A 92 8.88 18.60 0.78
N LEU A 93 9.26 18.73 2.06
CA LEU A 93 9.32 17.62 2.99
C LEU A 93 7.93 16.96 3.10
N PRO A 94 7.82 15.62 3.00
CA PRO A 94 6.53 14.96 3.09
C PRO A 94 5.96 15.16 4.49
N ALA A 95 4.77 15.78 4.57
CA ALA A 95 4.00 15.82 5.81
C ALA A 95 3.83 14.40 6.37
N LEU A 96 4.09 14.20 7.67
CA LEU A 96 3.85 12.92 8.34
C LEU A 96 2.38 12.55 8.15
N ARG A 97 2.14 11.56 7.28
CA ARG A 97 0.79 11.06 7.05
C ARG A 97 0.27 10.49 8.36
N PRO A 98 -0.97 10.83 8.78
CA PRO A 98 -1.56 10.22 9.96
C PRO A 98 -1.56 8.70 9.77
N SER A 99 -1.10 7.99 10.80
CA SER A 99 -1.05 6.54 10.77
C SER A 99 -2.46 6.00 10.50
N PRO A 100 -2.63 5.06 9.56
CA PRO A 100 -3.95 4.59 9.16
C PRO A 100 -4.66 3.94 10.35
N VAL A 101 -5.76 4.55 10.79
CA VAL A 101 -6.64 3.99 11.80
C VAL A 101 -7.35 2.79 11.18
N ARG A 102 -7.22 1.64 11.83
CA ARG A 102 -7.85 0.40 11.33
C ARG A 102 -9.35 0.51 11.48
N ARG A 103 -10.07 0.24 10.38
CA ARG A 103 -11.52 0.13 10.41
C ARG A 103 -11.92 -1.09 11.26
N PRO A 104 -12.98 -0.98 12.08
CA PRO A 104 -13.50 -2.12 12.84
C PRO A 104 -14.01 -3.21 11.90
N LEU A 105 -14.08 -4.45 12.38
CA LEU A 105 -14.66 -5.55 11.62
C LEU A 105 -16.16 -5.33 11.41
N PRO A 106 -16.74 -5.79 10.28
CA PRO A 106 -18.16 -5.57 10.00
C PRO A 106 -19.09 -6.05 11.13
N SER A 107 -20.14 -5.28 11.39
CA SER A 107 -21.10 -5.56 12.46
C SER A 107 -21.97 -6.80 12.21
N HIS A 108 -22.26 -7.10 10.94
CA HIS A 108 -23.10 -8.24 10.55
C HIS A 108 -22.44 -9.62 10.76
N LEU A 109 -21.12 -9.68 10.98
CA LEU A 109 -20.44 -10.94 11.23
C LEU A 109 -20.74 -11.46 12.64
N PRO A 110 -20.98 -12.78 12.80
CA PRO A 110 -21.26 -13.38 14.10
C PRO A 110 -20.05 -13.21 15.03
N ARG A 111 -20.30 -12.78 16.27
CA ARG A 111 -19.26 -12.58 17.31
C ARG A 111 -19.31 -13.71 18.34
N GLU A 112 -18.14 -14.26 18.67
CA GLU A 112 -17.92 -15.12 19.83
C GLU A 112 -17.12 -14.33 20.86
N GLU A 113 -17.66 -14.17 22.06
CA GLU A 113 -16.93 -13.51 23.14
C GLU A 113 -16.15 -14.54 23.96
N ARG A 114 -14.87 -14.24 24.22
CA ARG A 114 -13.98 -15.04 25.07
C ARG A 114 -13.44 -14.15 26.17
N CYS A 115 -13.93 -14.34 27.38
CA CYS A 115 -13.44 -13.63 28.56
C CYS A 115 -12.27 -14.40 29.19
N LEU A 116 -11.14 -13.73 29.34
CA LEU A 116 -9.94 -14.26 29.98
C LEU A 116 -9.75 -13.55 31.32
N GLU A 117 -10.01 -14.31 32.38
CA GLU A 117 -9.78 -13.88 33.76
C GLU A 117 -8.32 -14.13 34.18
N PRO A 118 -7.78 -13.33 35.11
CA PRO A 118 -6.50 -13.61 35.75
C PRO A 118 -6.41 -15.06 36.26
N ARG A 119 -5.25 -15.69 36.08
CA ARG A 119 -5.03 -17.10 36.47
C ARG A 119 -5.23 -17.33 37.96
N GLU A 120 -4.80 -16.36 38.76
CA GLU A 120 -4.85 -16.44 40.22
C GLU A 120 -6.05 -15.63 40.74
N PRO A 121 -6.83 -16.20 41.68
CA PRO A 121 -7.98 -15.51 42.27
C PRO A 121 -7.55 -14.43 43.28
N ALA A 122 -6.31 -14.49 43.77
CA ALA A 122 -5.73 -13.57 44.73
C ALA A 122 -4.45 -12.92 44.16
N CYS A 123 -3.99 -11.84 44.81
CA CYS A 123 -2.78 -11.15 44.39
C CYS A 123 -1.53 -12.06 44.55
N PRO A 124 -0.69 -12.19 43.50
CA PRO A 124 0.55 -13.00 43.56
C PRO A 124 1.53 -12.51 44.62
N ASP A 125 1.56 -11.21 44.91
CA ASP A 125 2.58 -10.61 45.77
C ASP A 125 2.19 -10.59 47.25
N CYS A 126 0.90 -10.41 47.56
CA CYS A 126 0.45 -10.20 48.94
C CYS A 126 -0.76 -11.06 49.36
N GLY A 127 -1.31 -11.88 48.46
CA GLY A 127 -2.49 -12.71 48.71
C GLY A 127 -3.80 -11.93 48.94
N GLY A 128 -3.82 -10.61 48.71
CA GLY A 128 -5.01 -9.77 48.87
C GLY A 128 -6.05 -9.95 47.76
N ASP A 129 -7.29 -9.55 48.04
CA ASP A 129 -8.41 -9.64 47.11
C ASP A 129 -8.23 -8.76 45.87
N LEU A 130 -8.68 -9.28 44.72
CA LEU A 130 -8.59 -8.64 43.41
C LEU A 130 -9.93 -8.01 43.01
N LYS A 131 -9.93 -6.69 42.77
CA LYS A 131 -11.11 -5.93 42.28
C LYS A 131 -10.98 -5.63 40.79
N PRO A 132 -12.08 -5.60 40.01
CA PRO A 132 -12.04 -5.26 38.59
C PRO A 132 -11.58 -3.81 38.39
N LEU A 133 -10.62 -3.60 37.48
CA LEU A 133 -10.06 -2.28 37.14
C LEU A 133 -10.45 -1.86 35.71
N GLY A 134 -10.41 -2.79 34.76
CA GLY A 134 -10.63 -2.47 33.36
C GLY A 134 -10.51 -3.68 32.44
N GLU A 135 -10.58 -3.44 31.14
CA GLU A 135 -10.85 -4.46 30.13
C GLU A 135 -10.00 -4.19 28.89
N ASP A 136 -9.18 -5.15 28.45
CA ASP A 136 -8.57 -5.08 27.12
C ASP A 136 -9.35 -5.94 26.12
N VAL A 137 -9.95 -5.31 25.12
CA VAL A 137 -10.72 -5.99 24.09
C VAL A 137 -9.95 -6.04 22.77
N ARG A 138 -9.91 -7.22 22.15
CA ARG A 138 -9.34 -7.42 20.81
C ARG A 138 -10.28 -8.27 19.97
N GLU A 139 -10.49 -7.87 18.72
CA GLU A 139 -11.25 -8.63 17.74
C GLU A 139 -10.31 -9.30 16.73
N GLN A 140 -10.59 -10.55 16.38
CA GLN A 140 -9.92 -11.30 15.32
C GLN A 140 -10.96 -11.91 14.39
N LEU A 141 -10.69 -11.91 13.08
CA LEU A 141 -11.49 -12.57 12.08
C LEU A 141 -10.96 -14.00 11.88
N GLU A 142 -11.82 -14.98 12.17
CA GLU A 142 -11.53 -16.41 12.08
C GLU A 142 -12.42 -17.08 11.04
N LEU A 143 -11.90 -18.14 10.42
CA LEU A 143 -12.68 -19.02 9.55
C LEU A 143 -12.97 -20.32 10.30
N ILE A 144 -14.23 -20.55 10.68
CA ILE A 144 -14.67 -21.73 11.43
C ILE A 144 -15.76 -22.42 10.61
N LYS A 145 -15.58 -23.70 10.27
CA LYS A 145 -16.55 -24.48 9.48
C LYS A 145 -16.96 -23.75 8.17
N SER A 146 -15.98 -23.17 7.47
CA SER A 146 -16.16 -22.39 6.24
C SER A 146 -16.98 -21.10 6.37
N ALA A 147 -17.29 -20.65 7.59
CA ALA A 147 -17.94 -19.36 7.84
C ALA A 147 -17.00 -18.39 8.57
N PHE A 148 -17.11 -17.11 8.22
CA PHE A 148 -16.39 -16.05 8.93
C PHE A 148 -17.03 -15.77 10.28
N LYS A 149 -16.21 -15.71 11.32
CA LYS A 149 -16.61 -15.38 12.68
C LYS A 149 -15.63 -14.41 13.29
N VAL A 150 -16.13 -13.46 14.08
CA VAL A 150 -15.28 -12.55 14.85
C VAL A 150 -15.09 -13.14 16.25
N ILE A 151 -13.85 -13.45 16.62
CA ILE A 151 -13.49 -13.84 17.98
C ILE A 151 -13.10 -12.57 18.74
N LYS A 152 -13.95 -12.17 19.69
CA LYS A 152 -13.73 -11.00 20.55
C LYS A 152 -13.16 -11.47 21.89
N THR A 153 -11.86 -11.30 22.06
CA THR A 153 -11.16 -11.65 23.29
C THR A 153 -11.16 -10.47 24.24
N ARG A 154 -11.72 -10.65 25.43
CA ARG A 154 -11.82 -9.67 26.52
C ARG A 154 -10.92 -10.13 27.67
N ARG A 155 -9.85 -9.38 27.95
CA ARG A 155 -8.92 -9.66 29.05
C ARG A 155 -9.18 -8.69 30.19
N THR A 156 -9.85 -9.15 31.23
CA THR A 156 -10.19 -8.33 32.40
C THR A 156 -8.94 -8.13 33.26
N LYS A 157 -8.68 -6.86 33.59
CA LYS A 157 -7.64 -6.39 34.49
C LYS A 157 -8.25 -6.29 35.88
N LYS A 158 -7.58 -6.84 36.87
CA LYS A 158 -7.93 -6.67 38.28
C LYS A 158 -6.79 -6.01 39.02
N ALA A 159 -7.10 -5.17 39.99
CA ALA A 159 -6.14 -4.54 40.88
C ALA A 159 -6.31 -5.11 42.30
N CYS A 160 -5.19 -5.36 42.98
CA CYS A 160 -5.21 -5.75 44.38
C CYS A 160 -5.65 -4.57 45.26
N ALA A 161 -6.55 -4.81 46.21
CA ALA A 161 -7.01 -3.77 47.14
C ALA A 161 -5.98 -3.41 48.24
N ARG A 162 -4.86 -4.15 48.35
CA ARG A 162 -3.84 -3.95 49.41
C ARG A 162 -2.55 -3.30 48.91
N CYS A 163 -2.07 -3.70 47.73
CA CYS A 163 -0.79 -3.25 47.17
C CYS A 163 -0.90 -2.65 45.77
N ASP A 164 -2.12 -2.44 45.26
CA ASP A 164 -2.41 -1.85 43.94
C ASP A 164 -1.79 -2.56 42.72
N VAL A 165 -1.26 -3.77 42.89
CA VAL A 165 -0.73 -4.60 41.81
C VAL A 165 -1.85 -4.97 40.83
N ILE A 166 -1.59 -4.74 39.54
CA ILE A 166 -2.51 -5.06 38.45
C ILE A 166 -2.20 -6.45 37.91
N VAL A 167 -3.18 -7.34 38.00
CA VAL A 167 -3.13 -8.71 37.50
C VAL A 167 -4.04 -8.84 36.28
N GLN A 168 -3.53 -9.44 35.21
CA GLN A 168 -4.28 -9.68 33.98
C GLN A 168 -3.87 -11.04 33.39
N ALA A 169 -4.80 -11.77 32.79
CA ALA A 169 -4.47 -12.95 31.99
C ALA A 169 -3.47 -12.59 30.86
N PRO A 170 -2.46 -13.41 30.55
CA PRO A 170 -1.55 -13.15 29.43
C PRO A 170 -2.31 -13.09 28.11
N ALA A 171 -1.78 -12.34 27.13
CA ALA A 171 -2.37 -12.31 25.80
C ALA A 171 -2.22 -13.69 25.14
N PRO A 172 -3.27 -14.23 24.49
CA PRO A 172 -3.13 -15.46 23.74
C PRO A 172 -2.10 -15.27 22.61
N SER A 173 -1.29 -16.29 22.37
CA SER A 173 -0.32 -16.31 21.28
C SER A 173 -1.04 -16.20 19.93
N ARG A 174 -0.38 -15.53 18.97
CA ARG A 174 -0.94 -15.31 17.64
C ARG A 174 0.16 -15.46 16.59
N PRO A 175 -0.16 -15.98 15.39
CA PRO A 175 0.79 -15.98 14.28
C PRO A 175 1.28 -14.57 13.90
N ILE A 176 0.40 -13.57 14.03
CA ILE A 176 0.73 -12.16 13.77
C ILE A 176 0.21 -11.34 14.96
N GLU A 177 1.12 -10.76 15.76
CA GLU A 177 0.78 -10.10 17.03
C GLU A 177 -0.28 -8.99 16.89
N ARG A 178 -0.13 -8.15 15.86
CA ARG A 178 -1.04 -7.03 15.56
C ARG A 178 -1.99 -7.35 14.41
N GLY A 179 -2.10 -8.60 13.97
CA GLY A 179 -2.95 -9.00 12.85
C GLY A 179 -4.43 -9.08 13.23
N ILE A 180 -5.32 -8.75 12.30
CA ILE A 180 -6.77 -9.00 12.48
C ILE A 180 -7.16 -10.42 12.09
N ALA A 181 -6.39 -11.09 11.24
CA ALA A 181 -6.65 -12.46 10.84
C ALA A 181 -6.20 -13.42 11.96
N GLY A 182 -7.11 -14.29 12.38
CA GLY A 182 -6.75 -15.39 13.26
C GLY A 182 -6.19 -16.60 12.49
N PRO A 183 -5.76 -17.64 13.21
CA PRO A 183 -4.98 -18.74 12.65
C PRO A 183 -5.74 -19.54 11.57
N GLY A 184 -7.03 -19.81 11.75
CA GLY A 184 -7.83 -20.58 10.78
C GLY A 184 -7.99 -19.85 9.44
N LEU A 185 -8.13 -18.52 9.48
CA LEU A 185 -8.18 -17.71 8.26
C LEU A 185 -6.82 -17.70 7.55
N LEU A 186 -5.73 -17.50 8.29
CA LEU A 186 -4.38 -17.52 7.73
C LEU A 186 -4.07 -18.89 7.09
N ALA A 187 -4.42 -19.99 7.77
CA ALA A 187 -4.26 -21.32 7.24
C ALA A 187 -5.01 -21.49 5.90
N ARG A 188 -6.29 -21.09 5.82
CA ARG A 188 -7.06 -21.15 4.57
C ARG A 188 -6.41 -20.36 3.44
N VAL A 189 -5.95 -19.14 3.72
CA VAL A 189 -5.28 -18.28 2.72
C VAL A 189 -4.00 -18.95 2.20
N MET A 190 -3.19 -19.52 3.10
CA MET A 190 -1.96 -20.21 2.70
C MET A 190 -2.26 -21.46 1.87
N THR A 191 -3.22 -22.30 2.29
CA THR A 191 -3.63 -23.49 1.53
C THR A 191 -4.21 -23.12 0.16
N ALA A 192 -5.07 -22.09 0.09
CA ALA A 192 -5.61 -21.60 -1.17
C ALA A 192 -4.50 -21.15 -2.14
N LYS A 193 -3.53 -20.41 -1.60
CA LYS A 193 -2.46 -19.82 -2.40
C LYS A 193 -1.45 -20.86 -2.89
N TYR A 194 -1.08 -21.80 -2.02
CA TYR A 194 0.10 -22.66 -2.20
C TYR A 194 -0.20 -24.16 -2.30
N ALA A 195 -1.38 -24.65 -1.95
CA ALA A 195 -1.65 -26.09 -1.95
C ALA A 195 -2.77 -26.49 -2.93
N GLU A 196 -3.77 -25.64 -3.17
CA GLU A 196 -4.92 -25.98 -4.04
C GLU A 196 -4.61 -25.94 -5.55
N HIS A 197 -3.42 -25.50 -5.96
CA HIS A 197 -2.99 -25.51 -7.36
C HIS A 197 -2.42 -26.85 -7.82
N VAL A 198 -2.05 -27.73 -6.88
CA VAL A 198 -1.59 -29.08 -7.18
C VAL A 198 -2.83 -29.93 -7.45
N ARG A 199 -2.88 -30.58 -8.63
CA ARG A 199 -3.99 -31.48 -8.97
C ARG A 199 -4.13 -32.50 -7.85
N ARG A 200 -5.33 -32.64 -7.28
CA ARG A 200 -5.64 -33.75 -6.38
C ARG A 200 -5.42 -35.04 -7.17
N GLU A 201 -4.32 -35.74 -6.91
CA GLU A 201 -4.24 -37.15 -7.23
C GLU A 201 -5.27 -37.85 -6.35
N VAL A 202 -6.36 -38.27 -7.00
CA VAL A 202 -7.41 -39.07 -6.37
C VAL A 202 -6.80 -40.44 -6.17
N ALA A 203 -6.53 -40.80 -4.91
CA ALA A 203 -6.26 -42.16 -4.48
C ALA A 203 -7.58 -42.94 -4.35
#